data_AF-A0A1T2Z8H3-F1
#
_entry.id   AF-A0A1T2Z8H3-F1
#
_cell.length_a   1.000
_cell.length_b   1.000
_cell.length_c   1.000
_cell.angle_alpha   90.00
_cell.angle_beta   90.00
_cell.angle_gamma   90.00
#
_symmetry.space_group_name_H-M   'P 1'
#
loop_
_entity.id
_entity.type
_entity.pdbx_description
1 polymer ?
#
loop_
_entity_poly.entity_id
_entity_poly.type
_entity_poly.pdbx_seq_one_letter_code
_entity_poly.pdbx_strand_id
1 'polypeptide(L)'
;MFDHPVCPEIAEWFSRFDIAEVSYSVCSIDLMTEPPEHWFFKRNKLRPDSLKLDLCIPSNGNWRVDLSRHDDLFNVQWRPNDDLRIESQQLRYRKLVRWPRMQRLMDFPLLAEQLEQSLEIQFLRHVDFGARLLKPNELAHNAKIQQWLAPCADTFGWDRRMHSE
;
A
#
# COMPACT_ATOMS: atom_id res chain seq x y z
N MET A 1 26.17 -4.94 -16.04
CA MET A 1 25.17 -3.89 -15.76
C MET A 1 23.85 -4.52 -16.15
N PHE A 2 23.02 -4.91 -15.17
CA PHE A 2 21.73 -5.55 -15.45
C PHE A 2 20.72 -4.43 -15.69
N ASP A 3 20.58 -4.00 -16.95
CA ASP A 3 19.49 -3.15 -17.38
C ASP A 3 18.21 -4.00 -17.31
N HIS A 4 17.52 -3.95 -16.19
CA HIS A 4 16.15 -4.42 -16.13
C HIS A 4 15.29 -3.42 -16.90
N PRO A 5 14.43 -3.89 -17.82
CA PRO A 5 13.56 -3.00 -18.55
C PRO A 5 12.71 -2.23 -17.54
N VAL A 6 12.78 -0.90 -17.60
CA VAL A 6 11.93 -0.02 -16.80
C VAL A 6 10.48 -0.37 -17.15
N CYS A 7 9.71 -0.76 -16.14
CA CYS A 7 8.29 -1.05 -16.32
C CYS A 7 7.58 0.27 -16.66
N PRO A 8 6.93 0.42 -17.84
CA PRO A 8 6.40 1.70 -18.30
C PRO A 8 5.45 2.37 -17.30
N GLU A 9 4.64 1.58 -16.61
CA GLU A 9 3.71 2.07 -15.59
C GLU A 9 4.43 2.64 -14.35
N ILE A 10 5.57 2.04 -13.96
CA ILE A 10 6.37 2.54 -12.84
C ILE A 10 7.05 3.86 -13.23
N ALA A 11 7.64 3.93 -14.44
CA ALA A 11 8.20 5.18 -14.95
C ALA A 11 7.15 6.30 -15.03
N GLU A 12 5.94 5.97 -15.49
CA GLU A 12 4.82 6.91 -15.51
C GLU A 12 4.51 7.40 -14.10
N TRP A 13 4.48 6.51 -13.10
CA TRP A 13 4.26 6.90 -11.70
C TRP A 13 5.32 7.89 -11.22
N PHE A 14 6.62 7.57 -11.37
CA PHE A 14 7.72 8.47 -10.98
C PHE A 14 7.61 9.83 -11.68
N SER A 15 7.38 9.82 -12.99
CA SER A 15 7.24 11.04 -13.79
C SER A 15 6.02 11.87 -13.38
N ARG A 16 4.87 11.24 -13.16
CA ARG A 16 3.61 11.91 -12.81
C ARG A 16 3.72 12.68 -11.50
N PHE A 17 4.44 12.12 -10.53
CA PHE A 17 4.63 12.70 -9.20
C PHE A 17 5.89 13.55 -9.07
N ASP A 18 6.60 13.86 -10.17
CA ASP A 18 7.86 14.60 -10.18
C ASP A 18 8.94 14.00 -9.23
N ILE A 19 8.95 12.68 -9.09
CA ILE A 19 9.94 11.98 -8.29
C ILE A 19 11.08 11.56 -9.22
N ALA A 20 12.32 11.92 -8.87
CA ALA A 20 13.48 11.48 -9.61
C ALA A 20 13.55 9.94 -9.60
N GLU A 21 13.61 9.35 -10.79
CA GLU A 21 13.78 7.91 -10.92
C GLU A 21 15.20 7.54 -10.48
N VAL A 22 15.31 6.76 -9.41
CA VAL A 22 16.57 6.27 -8.88
C VAL A 22 16.63 4.77 -9.06
N SER A 23 17.68 4.25 -9.70
CA SER A 23 17.84 2.81 -9.91
C SER A 23 17.83 2.07 -8.57
N TYR A 24 17.09 0.96 -8.51
CA TYR A 24 16.91 0.13 -7.31
C TYR A 24 16.18 0.80 -6.14
N SER A 25 15.61 2.00 -6.35
CA SER A 25 14.74 2.60 -5.35
C SER A 25 13.46 1.81 -5.16
N VAL A 26 12.90 1.91 -3.96
CA VAL A 26 11.59 1.35 -3.64
C VAL A 26 10.81 2.40 -2.85
N CYS A 27 9.56 2.64 -3.23
CA CYS A 27 8.58 3.35 -2.43
C CYS A 27 7.61 2.34 -1.81
N SER A 28 7.24 2.53 -0.54
CA SER A 28 6.13 1.81 0.09
C SER A 28 5.11 2.79 0.65
N ILE A 29 3.84 2.48 0.46
CA ILE A 29 2.68 3.25 0.95
C ILE A 29 1.84 2.30 1.78
N ASP A 30 1.72 2.58 3.07
CA ASP A 30 0.99 1.75 4.01
C ASP A 30 -0.33 2.41 4.43
N LEU A 31 -1.44 1.66 4.33
CA LEU A 31 -2.74 1.95 4.94
C LEU A 31 -3.04 0.88 6.01
N MET A 32 -3.60 1.28 7.15
CA MET A 32 -3.76 0.38 8.29
C MET A 32 -5.07 0.66 9.03
N THR A 33 -5.66 -0.36 9.67
CA THR A 33 -6.84 -0.19 10.54
C THR A 33 -6.45 0.18 11.98
N GLU A 34 -5.15 0.17 12.28
CA GLU A 34 -4.55 0.49 13.57
C GLU A 34 -3.37 1.45 13.35
N PRO A 35 -3.01 2.29 14.33
CA PRO A 35 -1.89 3.22 14.21
C PRO A 35 -0.60 2.52 13.72
N PRO A 36 0.21 3.15 12.84
CA PRO A 36 1.46 2.56 12.36
C PRO A 36 2.37 2.04 13.48
N GLU A 37 2.46 2.77 14.58
CA GLU A 37 3.26 2.35 15.73
C GLU A 37 2.87 0.98 16.31
N HIS A 38 1.61 0.56 16.21
CA HIS A 38 1.15 -0.77 16.64
C HIS A 38 1.76 -1.87 15.76
N TRP A 39 1.83 -1.66 14.45
CA TRP A 39 2.39 -2.62 13.51
C TRP A 39 3.90 -2.78 13.61
N PHE A 40 4.61 -1.70 13.94
CA PHE A 40 6.07 -1.66 13.91
C PHE A 40 6.76 -1.71 15.27
N PHE A 41 6.15 -1.16 16.33
CA PHE A 41 6.79 -1.03 17.64
C PHE A 41 5.97 -1.63 18.80
N LYS A 42 4.64 -1.68 18.68
CA LYS A 42 3.71 -2.09 19.75
C LYS A 42 2.78 -3.22 19.28
N ARG A 43 3.32 -4.30 18.73
CA ARG A 43 2.52 -5.40 18.13
C ARG A 43 1.51 -6.04 19.07
N ASN A 44 1.78 -6.04 20.37
CA ASN A 44 0.85 -6.50 21.40
C ASN A 44 -0.42 -5.63 21.54
N LYS A 45 -0.49 -4.47 20.88
CA LYS A 45 -1.68 -3.62 20.81
C LYS A 45 -2.57 -3.91 19.61
N LEU A 46 -2.12 -4.73 18.66
CA LEU A 46 -2.93 -5.12 17.51
C LEU A 46 -4.06 -6.06 17.95
N ARG A 47 -5.25 -5.78 17.45
CA ARG A 47 -6.37 -6.74 17.50
C ARG A 47 -6.11 -7.86 16.48
N PRO A 48 -6.62 -9.09 16.68
CA PRO A 48 -6.46 -10.18 15.72
C PRO A 48 -6.93 -9.83 14.30
N ASP A 49 -7.97 -9.01 14.19
CA ASP A 49 -8.57 -8.55 12.94
C ASP A 49 -7.94 -7.27 12.36
N SER A 50 -6.85 -6.77 12.95
CA SER A 50 -6.14 -5.62 12.42
C SER A 50 -5.60 -5.92 11.02
N LEU A 51 -5.78 -4.98 10.09
CA LEU A 51 -5.33 -5.09 8.72
C LEU A 51 -4.25 -4.07 8.39
N LYS A 52 -3.33 -4.48 7.50
CA LYS A 52 -2.33 -3.64 6.86
C LYS A 52 -2.37 -3.88 5.35
N LEU A 53 -2.53 -2.80 4.59
CA LEU A 53 -2.47 -2.72 3.14
C LEU A 53 -1.18 -2.00 2.72
N ASP A 54 -0.21 -2.72 2.16
CA ASP A 54 1.10 -2.22 1.72
C ASP A 54 1.16 -2.17 0.20
N LEU A 55 1.31 -0.98 -0.38
CA LEU A 55 1.67 -0.81 -1.79
C LEU A 55 3.18 -0.62 -1.91
N CYS A 56 3.86 -1.54 -2.58
CA CYS A 56 5.28 -1.51 -2.85
C CYS A 56 5.56 -1.23 -4.34
N ILE A 57 6.39 -0.24 -4.63
CA ILE A 57 6.70 0.30 -5.96
C ILE A 57 8.23 0.29 -6.16
N PRO A 58 8.81 -0.80 -6.67
CA PRO A 58 10.23 -0.86 -7.02
C PRO A 58 10.49 -0.20 -8.38
N SER A 59 11.51 0.66 -8.51
CA SER A 59 11.79 1.37 -9.77
C SER A 59 12.17 0.45 -10.94
N ASN A 60 12.68 -0.74 -10.66
CA ASN A 60 13.14 -1.70 -11.67
C ASN A 60 12.25 -2.94 -11.78
N GLY A 61 11.05 -2.93 -11.19
CA GLY A 61 10.26 -4.14 -11.02
C GLY A 61 8.76 -3.92 -11.16
N ASN A 62 8.01 -4.94 -10.75
CA ASN A 62 6.56 -4.89 -10.72
C ASN A 62 6.11 -4.35 -9.36
N TRP A 63 5.13 -3.45 -9.36
CA TRP A 63 4.45 -3.07 -8.14
C TRP A 63 3.72 -4.27 -7.54
N ARG A 64 3.45 -4.20 -6.24
CA ARG A 64 2.64 -5.19 -5.53
C ARG A 64 1.85 -4.48 -4.45
N VAL A 65 0.58 -4.83 -4.32
CA VAL A 65 -0.21 -4.48 -3.14
C VAL A 65 -0.42 -5.74 -2.32
N ASP A 66 -0.14 -5.69 -1.02
CA ASP A 66 -0.34 -6.79 -0.06
C ASP A 66 -1.31 -6.35 1.03
N LEU A 67 -2.41 -7.08 1.20
CA LEU A 67 -3.31 -6.95 2.33
C LEU A 67 -3.07 -8.13 3.28
N SER A 68 -2.57 -7.82 4.47
CA SER A 68 -2.30 -8.77 5.53
C SER A 68 -3.19 -8.52 6.74
N ARG A 69 -3.59 -9.60 7.40
CA ARG A 69 -4.29 -9.57 8.69
C ARG A 69 -3.35 -10.04 9.79
N HIS A 70 -3.44 -9.40 10.96
CA HIS A 70 -2.47 -9.62 12.05
C HIS A 70 -2.38 -11.07 12.53
N ASP A 71 -3.50 -11.79 12.58
CA ASP A 71 -3.57 -13.20 12.99
C ASP A 71 -3.27 -14.21 11.86
N ASP A 72 -2.71 -13.75 10.74
CA ASP A 72 -2.35 -14.55 9.56
C ASP A 72 -3.52 -15.35 8.96
N LEU A 73 -4.76 -14.95 9.26
CA LEU A 73 -5.95 -15.67 8.80
C LEU A 73 -6.13 -15.63 7.28
N PHE A 74 -5.66 -14.55 6.66
CA PHE A 74 -5.52 -14.43 5.22
C PHE A 74 -4.40 -13.46 4.84
N ASN A 75 -3.92 -13.62 3.61
CA ASN A 75 -3.10 -12.67 2.87
C ASN A 75 -3.68 -12.54 1.44
N VAL A 76 -3.77 -11.33 0.93
CA VAL A 76 -4.22 -11.06 -0.44
C VAL A 76 -3.22 -10.18 -1.15
N GLN A 77 -2.87 -10.53 -2.38
CA GLN A 77 -1.91 -9.77 -3.17
C GLN A 77 -2.49 -9.39 -4.53
N TRP A 78 -2.32 -8.14 -4.90
CA TRP A 78 -2.55 -7.63 -6.25
C TRP A 78 -1.21 -7.32 -6.91
N ARG A 79 -1.09 -7.72 -8.16
CA ARG A 79 0.11 -7.55 -8.99
C ARG A 79 -0.31 -7.11 -10.39
N PRO A 80 0.62 -6.56 -11.21
CA PRO A 80 0.35 -6.24 -12.59
C PRO A 80 -0.28 -7.40 -13.37
N ASN A 81 -1.02 -7.06 -14.43
CA ASN A 81 -1.74 -8.00 -15.30
C ASN A 81 -2.90 -8.74 -14.63
N ASP A 82 -3.58 -8.10 -13.66
CA ASP A 82 -4.74 -8.64 -12.93
C ASP A 82 -4.43 -9.97 -12.17
N ASP A 83 -3.18 -10.14 -11.74
CA ASP A 83 -2.76 -11.28 -10.91
C ASP A 83 -3.14 -11.01 -9.44
N LEU A 84 -4.36 -11.44 -9.10
CA LEU A 84 -4.89 -11.49 -7.74
C LEU A 84 -4.64 -12.85 -7.10
N ARG A 85 -3.92 -12.86 -5.98
CA ARG A 85 -3.63 -14.05 -5.18
C ARG A 85 -4.25 -13.95 -3.82
N ILE A 86 -4.93 -15.02 -3.38
CA ILE A 86 -5.61 -15.07 -2.09
C ILE A 86 -5.14 -16.33 -1.36
N GLU A 87 -4.45 -16.13 -0.24
CA GLU A 87 -3.99 -17.18 0.64
C GLU A 87 -4.83 -17.14 1.93
N SER A 88 -5.60 -18.19 2.20
CA SER A 88 -6.35 -18.33 3.45
C SER A 88 -6.76 -19.79 3.66
N GLN A 89 -6.91 -20.20 4.92
CA GLN A 89 -7.50 -21.50 5.26
C GLN A 89 -9.02 -21.45 5.36
N GLN A 90 -9.64 -20.27 5.47
CA GLN A 90 -11.09 -20.15 5.64
C GLN A 90 -11.82 -20.00 4.30
N LEU A 91 -12.93 -20.74 4.15
CA LEU A 91 -13.77 -20.71 2.96
C LEU A 91 -14.32 -19.31 2.68
N ARG A 92 -14.63 -18.55 3.74
CA ARG A 92 -15.12 -17.16 3.64
C ARG A 92 -14.20 -16.31 2.77
N TYR A 93 -12.91 -16.24 3.12
CA TYR A 93 -11.95 -15.40 2.41
C TYR A 93 -11.60 -15.96 1.03
N ARG A 94 -11.67 -17.27 0.81
CA ARG A 94 -11.37 -17.85 -0.51
C ARG A 94 -12.49 -17.71 -1.54
N LYS A 95 -13.75 -17.70 -1.11
CA LYS A 95 -14.90 -17.84 -2.04
C LYS A 95 -16.04 -16.86 -1.83
N LEU A 96 -16.21 -16.33 -0.62
CA LEU A 96 -17.38 -15.51 -0.28
C LEU A 96 -17.07 -14.01 -0.32
N VAL A 97 -15.85 -13.62 0.07
CA VAL A 97 -15.41 -12.24 -0.08
C VAL A 97 -15.25 -11.93 -1.57
N ARG A 98 -15.91 -10.86 -2.02
CA ARG A 98 -15.76 -10.32 -3.38
C ARG A 98 -14.52 -9.43 -3.41
N TRP A 99 -13.37 -10.04 -3.64
CA TRP A 99 -12.12 -9.28 -3.71
C TRP A 99 -12.12 -8.33 -4.92
N PRO A 100 -11.89 -7.03 -4.69
CA PRO A 100 -11.78 -6.07 -5.78
C PRO A 100 -10.61 -6.41 -6.70
N ARG A 101 -10.70 -5.96 -7.95
CA ARG A 101 -9.63 -6.08 -8.94
C ARG A 101 -8.88 -4.76 -9.03
N MET A 102 -7.57 -4.84 -9.22
CA MET A 102 -6.70 -3.69 -9.43
C MET A 102 -5.80 -4.00 -10.62
N GLN A 103 -6.03 -3.31 -11.73
CA GLN A 103 -5.29 -3.54 -12.97
C GLN A 103 -4.10 -2.59 -13.10
N ARG A 104 -4.20 -1.40 -12.50
CA ARG A 104 -3.19 -0.35 -12.59
C ARG A 104 -2.78 0.13 -11.22
N LEU A 105 -1.52 0.50 -11.08
CA LEU A 105 -0.93 1.12 -9.89
C LEU A 105 -1.73 2.34 -9.42
N MET A 106 -2.16 3.17 -10.36
CA MET A 106 -2.90 4.41 -10.07
C MET A 106 -4.30 4.15 -9.48
N ASP A 107 -4.82 2.93 -9.55
CA ASP A 107 -6.14 2.56 -9.01
C ASP A 107 -6.06 2.19 -7.50
N PHE A 108 -4.89 2.31 -6.86
CA PHE A 108 -4.69 1.98 -5.44
C PHE A 108 -5.68 2.65 -4.46
N PRO A 109 -5.99 3.97 -4.55
CA PRO A 109 -6.97 4.59 -3.66
C PRO A 109 -8.37 3.96 -3.79
N LEU A 110 -8.78 3.63 -5.02
CA LEU A 110 -10.05 2.97 -5.30
C LEU A 110 -10.06 1.55 -4.73
N LEU A 111 -8.94 0.82 -4.82
CA LEU A 111 -8.80 -0.49 -4.20
C LEU A 111 -9.05 -0.41 -2.68
N ALA A 112 -8.47 0.58 -1.99
CA ALA A 112 -8.66 0.76 -0.56
C ALA A 112 -10.14 0.95 -0.19
N GLU A 113 -10.86 1.84 -0.88
CA GLU A 113 -12.30 2.06 -0.65
C GLU A 113 -13.15 0.80 -0.90
N GLN A 114 -12.84 0.06 -1.97
CA GLN A 114 -13.55 -1.19 -2.27
C GLN A 114 -13.29 -2.27 -1.22
N LEU A 115 -12.10 -2.30 -0.63
CA LEU A 115 -11.76 -3.23 0.45
C LEU A 115 -12.51 -2.92 1.74
N GLU A 116 -12.68 -1.64 2.09
CA GLU A 116 -13.51 -1.23 3.23
C GLU A 116 -14.93 -1.77 3.11
N GLN A 117 -15.55 -1.65 1.93
CA GLN A 117 -16.88 -2.20 1.66
C GLN A 117 -16.90 -3.74 1.66
N SER A 118 -15.90 -4.38 1.05
CA SER A 118 -15.88 -5.84 0.88
C SER A 118 -15.63 -6.59 2.20
N LEU A 119 -14.94 -5.94 3.14
CA LEU A 119 -14.56 -6.51 4.43
C LEU A 119 -15.33 -5.92 5.61
N GLU A 120 -16.13 -4.87 5.38
CA GLU A 120 -16.84 -4.11 6.41
C GLU A 120 -15.88 -3.54 7.46
N ILE A 121 -14.77 -2.96 7.00
CA ILE A 121 -13.72 -2.33 7.83
C ILE A 121 -13.53 -0.88 7.43
N GLN A 122 -12.79 -0.13 8.25
CA GLN A 122 -12.35 1.23 7.92
C GLN A 122 -10.85 1.32 8.14
N PHE A 123 -10.11 1.75 7.12
CA PHE A 123 -8.73 2.15 7.29
C PHE A 123 -8.67 3.48 8.02
N LEU A 124 -7.59 3.71 8.76
CA LEU A 124 -7.26 5.05 9.22
C LEU A 124 -7.03 5.92 7.99
N ARG A 125 -7.56 7.15 7.99
CA ARG A 125 -7.31 8.16 6.96
C ARG A 125 -5.90 8.76 7.09
N HIS A 126 -4.92 7.87 7.23
CA HIS A 126 -3.51 8.14 7.43
C HIS A 126 -2.69 7.16 6.59
N VAL A 127 -1.79 7.69 5.77
CA VAL A 127 -0.81 6.90 5.02
C VAL A 127 0.56 7.08 5.64
N ASP A 128 1.28 5.97 5.86
CA ASP A 128 2.69 5.99 6.23
C ASP A 128 3.56 5.64 5.02
N PHE A 129 4.56 6.49 4.73
CA PHE A 129 5.51 6.27 3.65
C PHE A 129 6.77 5.60 4.17
N GLY A 130 7.18 4.54 3.48
CA GLY A 130 8.52 3.98 3.57
C GLY A 130 9.23 4.14 2.23
N ALA A 131 10.56 4.15 2.26
CA ALA A 131 11.33 4.13 1.03
C ALA A 131 12.74 3.61 1.22
N ARG A 132 13.33 3.17 0.11
CA ARG A 132 14.74 2.84 -0.04
C ARG A 132 15.32 3.66 -1.20
N LEU A 133 16.44 4.35 -0.97
CA LEU A 133 17.10 5.26 -1.92
C LEU A 133 16.28 6.47 -2.38
N LEU A 134 15.07 6.64 -1.83
CA LEU A 134 14.28 7.87 -1.87
C LEU A 134 14.16 8.39 -0.44
N LYS A 135 13.58 9.57 -0.31
CA LYS A 135 13.35 10.23 0.97
C LYS A 135 11.86 10.16 1.32
N PRO A 136 11.47 9.32 2.31
CA PRO A 136 10.07 9.15 2.71
C PRO A 136 9.36 10.46 3.06
N ASN A 137 10.07 11.40 3.68
CA ASN A 137 9.52 12.72 4.00
C ASN A 137 9.18 13.54 2.75
N GLU A 138 10.02 13.50 1.70
CA GLU A 138 9.72 14.22 0.46
C GLU A 138 8.50 13.62 -0.25
N LEU A 139 8.31 12.30 -0.16
CA LEU A 139 7.11 11.62 -0.68
C LEU A 139 5.85 12.03 0.10
N ALA A 140 5.93 12.04 1.43
CA ALA A 140 4.80 12.41 2.29
C ALA A 140 4.34 13.86 2.12
N HIS A 141 5.24 14.78 1.78
CA HIS A 141 4.92 16.20 1.51
C HIS A 141 4.64 16.51 0.02
N ASN A 142 4.67 15.51 -0.86
CA ASN A 142 4.43 15.72 -2.28
C ASN A 142 2.94 15.94 -2.54
N ALA A 143 2.55 17.17 -2.87
CA ALA A 143 1.15 17.56 -3.07
C ALA A 143 0.42 16.72 -4.14
N LYS A 144 1.12 16.25 -5.18
CA LYS A 144 0.51 15.41 -6.22
C LYS A 144 0.20 14.01 -5.68
N ILE A 145 1.10 13.43 -4.88
CA ILE A 145 0.87 12.14 -4.22
C ILE A 145 -0.27 12.27 -3.21
N GLN A 146 -0.27 13.34 -2.40
CA GLN A 146 -1.35 13.61 -1.45
C GLN A 146 -2.70 13.74 -2.15
N GLN A 147 -2.77 14.47 -3.26
CA GLN A 147 -4.00 14.58 -4.06
C GLN A 147 -4.46 13.23 -4.63
N TRP A 148 -3.51 12.40 -5.07
CA TRP A 148 -3.83 11.05 -5.55
C TRP A 148 -4.38 10.16 -4.44
N LEU A 149 -3.84 10.26 -3.21
CA LEU A 149 -4.25 9.46 -2.05
C LEU A 149 -5.43 10.06 -1.27
N ALA A 150 -5.86 11.29 -1.57
CA ALA A 150 -6.96 11.99 -0.90
C ALA A 150 -8.27 11.16 -0.75
N PRO A 151 -8.66 10.28 -1.70
CA PRO A 151 -9.84 9.44 -1.49
C PRO A 151 -9.74 8.55 -0.24
N CYS A 152 -8.55 8.01 0.06
CA CYS A 152 -8.32 7.08 1.16
C CYS A 152 -7.53 7.65 2.36
N ALA A 153 -7.01 8.88 2.28
CA ALA A 153 -6.17 9.46 3.35
C ALA A 153 -6.28 10.98 3.44
N ASP A 154 -6.23 11.50 4.67
CA ASP A 154 -6.18 12.94 4.95
C ASP A 154 -4.83 13.37 5.54
N THR A 155 -4.14 12.44 6.19
CA THR A 155 -2.86 12.70 6.87
C THR A 155 -1.76 11.77 6.33
N PHE A 156 -0.52 12.24 6.40
CA PHE A 156 0.63 11.58 5.79
C PHE A 156 1.82 11.56 6.75
N GLY A 157 2.39 10.38 6.98
CA GLY A 157 3.53 10.14 7.86
C GLY A 157 4.71 9.51 7.14
N TRP A 158 5.87 9.54 7.76
CA TRP A 158 7.07 8.85 7.31
C TRP A 158 7.95 8.61 8.53
N ASP A 159 8.31 7.37 8.82
CA ASP A 159 8.98 6.89 10.06
C ASP A 159 8.13 5.98 10.94
N ARG A 160 6.92 5.63 10.51
CA ARG A 160 6.03 4.69 11.19
C ARG A 160 5.48 5.24 12.50
N ARG A 161 5.44 6.57 12.63
CA ARG A 161 4.77 7.29 13.71
C ARG A 161 3.70 8.17 13.12
N MET A 162 2.63 8.37 13.89
CA MET A 162 1.70 9.45 13.59
C MET A 162 2.32 10.76 14.05
N HIS A 163 2.54 11.66 13.11
CA HIS A 163 2.81 13.05 13.42
C HIS A 163 1.47 13.73 13.70
N SER A 164 1.23 14.11 14.95
CA SER A 164 0.13 15.01 15.29
C SER A 164 0.45 16.41 14.74
N GLU A 165 -0.53 17.02 14.05
CA GLU A 165 -0.51 18.44 13.67
C GLU A 165 -0.28 19.37 14.87
#